data_AF-A0A183F442-F1
#
_entry.id   AF-A0A183F442-F1
#
_cell.length_a   1.000
_cell.length_b   1.000
_cell.length_c   1.000
_cell.angle_alpha   90.00
_cell.angle_beta   90.00
_cell.angle_gamma   90.00
#
_symmetry.space_group_name_H-M   'P 1'
#
loop_
_entity.id
_entity.type
_entity.pdbx_description
1 polymer ?
#
loop_
_entity_poly.entity_id
_entity_poly.type
_entity_poly.pdbx_seq_one_letter_code
_entity_poly.pdbx_strand_id
1 'polypeptide(L)' 'MHDHVLQITAPTAGVDLSTVGAIQGREKNVVVLFTTKEDFQADAAEFLEHPHRMNVARTRCRHGQFVLGHQASLAVVPF' A
#
# COMPACT_ATOMS: atom_id res chain seq x y z
N MET A 1 -15.36 7.13 2.71
CA MET A 1 -15.29 8.61 2.61
C MET A 1 -13.88 9.10 2.25
N HIS A 2 -12.80 8.57 2.84
CA HIS A 2 -11.41 8.98 2.55
C HIS A 2 -10.91 8.69 1.12
N ASP A 3 -11.31 7.57 0.51
CA ASP A 3 -10.82 7.16 -0.82
C ASP A 3 -11.14 8.18 -1.93
N HIS A 4 -12.30 8.84 -1.84
CA HIS A 4 -12.70 9.86 -2.81
C HIS A 4 -11.85 11.12 -2.74
N VAL A 5 -11.35 11.50 -1.55
CA VAL A 5 -10.49 12.68 -1.40
C VAL A 5 -9.14 12.43 -2.08
N LEU A 6 -8.52 11.27 -1.84
CA LEU A 6 -7.25 10.92 -2.47
C LEU A 6 -7.37 10.84 -3.99
N GLN A 7 -8.46 10.27 -4.51
CA GLN A 7 -8.70 10.19 -5.96
C GLN A 7 -8.81 11.57 -6.62
N ILE A 8 -9.32 12.58 -5.91
CA ILE A 8 -9.46 13.95 -6.44
C ILE A 8 -8.16 14.74 -6.29
N THR A 9 -7.49 14.62 -5.13
CA THR A 9 -6.32 15.46 -4.81
C THR A 9 -5.01 14.92 -5.38
N ALA A 10 -4.84 13.60 -5.50
CA ALA A 10 -3.57 13.05 -5.99
C ALA A 10 -3.25 13.49 -7.44
N PRO A 11 -4.17 13.42 -8.42
CA PRO A 11 -3.87 13.87 -9.78
C PRO A 11 -3.56 15.36 -9.87
N THR A 12 -4.28 16.18 -9.10
CA THR A 12 -4.08 17.64 -9.09
C THR A 12 -2.76 18.05 -8.42
N ALA A 13 -2.23 17.23 -7.51
CA ALA A 13 -0.90 17.37 -6.93
C ALA A 13 0.23 16.68 -7.72
N GLY A 14 -0.07 16.09 -8.89
CA GLY A 14 0.92 15.37 -9.70
C GLY A 14 1.38 14.04 -9.09
N VAL A 15 0.58 13.46 -8.20
CA VAL A 15 0.83 12.17 -7.54
C VAL A 15 0.04 11.06 -8.25
N ASP A 16 0.74 9.98 -8.60
CA ASP A 16 0.14 8.78 -9.19
C ASP A 16 -0.50 7.92 -8.09
N LEU A 17 -1.83 7.90 -8.04
CA LEU A 17 -2.60 7.07 -7.12
C LEU A 17 -3.02 5.78 -7.82
N SER A 18 -2.59 4.63 -7.30
CA SER A 18 -2.88 3.34 -7.90
C SER A 18 -2.92 2.23 -6.86
N THR A 19 -3.52 1.10 -7.23
CA THR A 19 -3.45 -0.12 -6.40
C THR A 19 -2.12 -0.85 -6.65
N VAL A 20 -1.71 -1.68 -5.69
CA VAL A 20 -0.47 -2.46 -5.81
C VAL A 20 -0.45 -3.39 -7.03
N GLY A 21 -1.60 -3.91 -7.45
CA GLY A 21 -1.68 -4.72 -8.67
C GLY A 21 -1.40 -3.93 -9.94
N ALA A 22 -1.85 -2.68 -10.01
CA ALA A 22 -1.75 -1.84 -11.20
C ALA A 22 -0.35 -1.21 -11.41
N ILE A 23 0.48 -1.15 -10.37
CA ILE A 23 1.83 -0.57 -10.43
C ILE A 23 2.93 -1.59 -10.80
N GLN A 24 2.57 -2.86 -11.04
CA GLN A 24 3.54 -3.92 -11.36
C GLN A 24 4.37 -3.55 -12.60
N GLY A 25 5.69 -3.70 -12.51
CA GLY A 25 6.62 -3.37 -13.59
C GLY A 25 6.90 -1.87 -13.75
N ARG A 26 6.27 -1.01 -12.96
CA ARG A 26 6.58 0.43 -12.87
C ARG A 26 7.35 0.70 -11.58
N GLU A 27 8.15 1.76 -11.58
CA GLU A 27 8.91 2.21 -10.40
C GLU A 27 8.75 3.71 -10.19
N LYS A 28 8.84 4.14 -8.93
CA LYS A 28 8.79 5.56 -8.53
C LYS A 28 9.98 5.88 -7.62
N ASN A 29 10.39 7.16 -7.60
CA ASN A 29 11.47 7.60 -6.71
C ASN A 29 11.08 7.44 -5.24
N VAL A 30 9.83 7.82 -4.92
CA VAL A 30 9.23 7.69 -3.59
C VAL A 30 7.88 7.00 -3.74
N VAL A 31 7.57 6.08 -2.83
CA VAL A 31 6.28 5.37 -2.73
C VAL A 31 5.68 5.59 -1.35
N VAL A 32 4.39 5.94 -1.30
CA VAL A 32 3.61 5.93 -0.06
C VAL A 32 2.61 4.79 -0.15
N LEU A 33 2.80 3.74 0.66
CA LEU A 33 1.95 2.57 0.71
C LEU A 33 0.94 2.73 1.85
N PHE A 34 -0.35 2.76 1.51
CA PHE A 34 -1.43 2.72 2.50
C PHE A 34 -1.94 1.29 2.65
N THR A 35 -1.96 0.78 3.88
CA THR A 35 -2.69 -0.45 4.22
C THR A 35 -4.07 -0.04 4.75
N THR A 36 -5.12 -0.43 4.04
CA THR A 36 -6.49 0.02 4.31
C THR A 36 -7.26 -0.85 5.30
N LYS A 37 -6.71 -2.01 5.68
CA LYS A 37 -7.36 -2.96 6.59
C LYS A 37 -6.83 -2.76 8.01
N GLU A 38 -7.75 -2.77 8.96
CA GLU A 38 -7.51 -2.78 10.41
C GLU A 38 -8.45 -3.81 11.05
N ASP A 39 -8.20 -4.16 12.30
CA ASP A 39 -9.03 -5.08 13.10
C ASP A 39 -9.36 -6.42 12.42
N PHE A 40 -8.34 -7.10 11.91
CA PHE A 40 -8.45 -8.42 11.30
C PHE A 40 -7.65 -9.46 12.09
N GLN A 41 -8.12 -10.71 12.10
CA GLN A 41 -7.34 -11.84 12.57
C GLN A 41 -6.23 -12.16 11.56
N ALA A 42 -5.11 -12.73 12.03
CA ALA A 42 -3.92 -12.95 11.20
C ALA A 42 -4.14 -13.82 9.96
N ASP A 43 -5.22 -14.60 9.93
CA ASP A 43 -5.69 -15.47 8.85
C ASP A 43 -6.75 -14.83 7.92
N ALA A 44 -7.16 -13.59 8.22
CA ALA A 44 -8.12 -12.80 7.46
C ALA A 44 -7.48 -11.57 6.80
N ALA A 45 -6.16 -11.48 6.82
CA ALA A 45 -5.36 -10.38 6.28
C ALA A 45 -5.17 -10.52 4.76
N GLU A 46 -6.20 -10.96 4.02
CA GLU A 46 -6.18 -11.35 2.59
C GLU A 46 -5.28 -10.51 1.67
N PHE A 47 -5.14 -9.20 1.85
CA PHE A 47 -4.21 -8.39 1.05
C PHE A 47 -2.73 -8.55 1.48
N LEU A 48 -2.48 -8.56 2.78
CA LEU A 48 -1.17 -8.70 3.39
C LEU A 48 -0.65 -10.14 3.32
N GLU A 49 -1.56 -11.11 3.24
CA GLU A 49 -1.26 -12.53 3.08
C GLU A 49 -0.81 -12.94 1.67
N HIS A 50 -0.97 -12.09 0.65
CA HIS A 50 -0.48 -12.40 -0.70
C HIS A 50 0.99 -11.96 -0.82
N PRO A 51 1.98 -12.86 -0.68
CA PRO A 51 3.39 -12.46 -0.57
C PRO A 51 3.87 -11.77 -1.86
N HIS A 52 3.30 -12.17 -3.00
CA HIS A 52 3.58 -11.54 -4.30
C HIS A 52 3.13 -10.08 -4.37
N ARG A 53 1.97 -9.73 -3.80
CA ARG A 53 1.48 -8.34 -3.78
C ARG A 53 2.34 -7.49 -2.84
N MET A 54 2.71 -8.03 -1.68
CA MET A 54 3.58 -7.33 -0.75
C MET A 54 4.99 -7.10 -1.33
N ASN A 55 5.54 -8.10 -2.03
CA ASN A 55 6.82 -7.96 -2.73
C ASN A 55 6.75 -6.89 -3.81
N VAL A 56 5.68 -6.86 -4.62
CA VAL A 56 5.49 -5.76 -5.58
C VAL A 56 5.48 -4.43 -4.84
N ALA A 57 4.65 -4.26 -3.82
CA ALA A 57 4.53 -3.02 -3.07
C ALA A 57 5.87 -2.53 -2.50
N ARG A 58 6.68 -3.43 -1.90
CA ARG A 58 7.97 -3.10 -1.27
C ARG A 58 9.06 -2.73 -2.27
N THR A 59 9.06 -3.32 -3.46
CA THR A 59 10.14 -3.12 -4.43
C THR A 59 9.81 -2.09 -5.52
N ARG A 60 8.78 -1.26 -5.33
CA ARG A 60 8.43 -0.21 -6.31
C ARG A 60 9.20 1.11 -6.12
N CYS A 61 9.86 1.31 -4.99
CA CYS A 61 10.60 2.54 -4.70
C CYS A 61 12.08 2.44 -5.09
N ARG A 62 12.66 3.55 -5.60
CA ARG A 62 14.10 3.67 -5.84
C ARG A 62 14.88 4.29 -4.69
N HIS A 63 14.32 5.34 -4.06
CA HIS A 63 15.04 6.12 -3.05
C HIS A 63 14.42 6.05 -1.66
N GLY A 64 13.10 5.86 -1.55
CA GLY A 64 12.46 5.75 -0.25
C GLY A 64 11.01 5.31 -0.31
N GLN A 65 10.56 4.66 0.76
CA GLN A 65 9.19 4.21 0.92
C GLN A 65 8.67 4.57 2.31
N PHE A 66 7.45 5.08 2.34
CA PHE A 66 6.67 5.27 3.56
C PHE A 66 5.55 4.23 3.58
N VAL A 67 5.34 3.59 4.73
CA VAL A 67 4.22 2.66 4.94
C VAL A 67 3.32 3.25 6.02
N LEU A 68 2.05 3.42 5.68
CA LEU A 68 1.02 3.98 6.55
C LEU A 68 -0.03 2.91 6.80
N GLY A 69 -0.23 2.57 8.07
CA GLY A 69 -1.12 1.49 8.47
C GLY A 69 -1.35 1.43 9.97
N HIS A 70 -2.32 0.61 10.36
CA HIS A 70 -2.63 0.37 11.76
C HIS A 70 -1.61 -0.60 12.37
N GLN A 71 -0.74 -0.09 13.26
CA GLN A 71 0.41 -0.83 13.77
C GLN A 71 0.04 -2.16 14.43
N ALA A 72 -1.00 -2.18 15.27
CA ALA A 72 -1.39 -3.41 15.98
C ALA A 72 -1.90 -4.49 15.01
N SER A 73 -2.60 -4.10 13.94
CA SER A 73 -3.07 -5.04 12.92
C SER A 73 -1.94 -5.54 12.02
N LEU A 74 -0.96 -4.69 11.70
CA LEU A 74 0.20 -5.12 10.91
C LEU A 74 1.15 -6.03 11.70
N ALA A 75 1.22 -5.89 13.02
CA ALA A 75 2.10 -6.68 13.87
C ALA A 75 1.77 -8.18 13.92
N VAL A 76 0.53 -8.55 13.61
CA VAL A 76 0.07 -9.96 13.64
C VAL A 76 0.22 -10.67 12.28
N VAL A 77 0.69 -9.97 11.25
CA VAL A 77 0.88 -10.56 9.91
C VAL A 77 2.24 -11.24 9.82
N PRO A 78 2.30 -12.52 9.39
CA PRO A 78 3.56 -13.19 9.06
C PRO A 78 4.10 -12.65 7.73
N PHE A 79 5.29 -12.04 7.73
CA PHE A 79 5.96 -11.50 6.55
C PHE A 79 6.84 -12.53 5.84
#